data_AF-A0A7J8XA68-F1
#
_entry.id   AF-A0A7J8XA68-F1
#
_cell.length_a   1.000
_cell.length_b   1.000
_cell.length_c   1.000
_cell.angle_alpha   90.00
_cell.angle_beta   90.00
_cell.angle_gamma   90.00
#
_symmetry.space_group_name_H-M   'P 1'
#
loop_
_entity.id
_entity.type
_entity.pdbx_description
1 polymer ?
#
loop_
_entity_poly.entity_id
_entity_poly.type
_entity_poly.pdbx_seq_one_letter_code
_entity_poly.pdbx_strand_id
1 'polypeptide(L)'
;MNSSNTNNGQSNNGKSSRLDGINRDLGLYFLELARLRSSAAPTEMEEDEEEAPKELNTINSSGGFLVVAPDKLSVKYTTVNLHGHDVGVVQANKPAPVKCLLYYFEIYVKDAGAKGQIAIGFTNEGFKMRRQPGWEVNSCGYHGDDGLLYRGQGKGDAFGPTYTTGDTVGGGINYASQEFFFTKNGVLVGTVCKEKEMKGRLFPTIAVHSQNEEYAFLLVHVNFGQKKFAFDLKASWFVCYFILFIFYLQIYMFDALHQEYEAQERLKRQMTIEKISLPPNISYGLVRSYLLHYGYEDTLSSFDLASKSTIPPVYVAQENGFDEQDIGYALNQRKILRQVCNCLTIHSAVL
;
A
#
# COMPACT_ATOMS: atom_id res chain seq x y z
N MET A 1 19.52 -57.07 27.48
CA MET A 1 18.79 -58.34 27.26
C MET A 1 17.92 -58.16 26.03
N ASN A 2 18.22 -58.96 25.00
CA ASN A 2 17.41 -59.38 23.84
C ASN A 2 15.89 -59.25 24.03
N SER A 3 15.01 -59.13 23.05
CA SER A 3 14.96 -58.95 21.58
C SER A 3 13.44 -58.82 21.32
N SER A 4 12.91 -58.14 20.31
CA SER A 4 12.69 -58.76 19.01
C SER A 4 12.02 -57.79 18.02
N ASN A 5 12.48 -57.89 16.77
CA ASN A 5 12.04 -57.23 15.54
C ASN A 5 10.65 -57.67 15.07
N THR A 6 10.03 -56.85 14.20
CA THR A 6 9.61 -57.32 12.86
C THR A 6 9.42 -56.16 11.88
N ASN A 7 9.84 -56.41 10.64
CA ASN A 7 9.98 -55.53 9.48
C ASN A 7 8.69 -55.33 8.67
N ASN A 8 8.64 -54.24 7.91
CA ASN A 8 8.26 -54.14 6.48
C ASN A 8 8.30 -52.64 6.12
N GLY A 9 8.88 -52.10 5.05
CA GLY A 9 9.26 -52.65 3.75
C GLY A 9 8.77 -51.65 2.68
N GLN A 10 9.67 -51.27 1.75
CA GLN A 10 9.45 -50.50 0.50
C GLN A 10 9.22 -48.98 0.63
N SER A 11 9.66 -48.12 -0.28
CA SER A 11 10.68 -48.11 -1.33
C SER A 11 10.66 -46.68 -1.86
N ASN A 12 11.82 -46.05 -2.00
CA ASN A 12 11.99 -44.80 -2.73
C ASN A 12 11.53 -44.98 -4.19
N ASN A 13 10.92 -43.94 -4.75
CA ASN A 13 10.93 -43.71 -6.20
C ASN A 13 10.98 -42.21 -6.47
N GLY A 14 12.19 -41.72 -6.72
CA GLY A 14 12.37 -40.46 -7.43
C GLY A 14 11.89 -40.62 -8.88
N LYS A 15 11.18 -39.61 -9.37
CA LYS A 15 10.98 -39.41 -10.81
C LYS A 15 11.70 -38.13 -11.22
N SER A 16 12.81 -38.37 -11.91
CA SER A 16 13.37 -37.49 -12.93
C SER A 16 12.29 -37.12 -13.95
N SER A 17 12.21 -35.85 -14.32
CA SER A 17 11.74 -35.47 -15.67
C SER A 17 12.62 -34.34 -16.21
N ARG A 18 13.40 -34.73 -17.21
CA ARG A 18 14.13 -33.90 -18.16
C ARG A 18 13.34 -32.69 -18.63
N LEU A 19 14.12 -31.64 -18.91
CA LEU A 19 13.81 -30.57 -19.84
C LEU A 19 13.28 -31.14 -21.16
N ASP A 20 12.05 -30.82 -21.50
CA ASP A 20 11.61 -30.65 -22.89
C ASP A 20 11.02 -29.26 -23.03
N GLY A 21 11.58 -28.51 -23.98
CA GLY A 21 11.25 -27.12 -24.21
C GLY A 21 9.82 -26.94 -24.67
N ILE A 22 9.10 -26.03 -23.99
CA ILE A 22 7.97 -25.35 -24.59
C ILE A 22 8.15 -23.87 -24.26
N ASN A 23 8.45 -23.12 -25.32
CA ASN A 23 8.36 -21.67 -25.39
C ASN A 23 6.90 -21.29 -25.10
N ARG A 24 6.51 -21.26 -23.82
CA ARG A 24 5.20 -20.78 -23.40
C ARG A 24 5.27 -19.27 -23.40
N ASP A 25 4.68 -18.69 -24.43
CA ASP A 25 4.38 -17.26 -24.51
C ASP A 25 3.86 -16.77 -23.16
N LEU A 26 4.61 -15.88 -22.52
CA LEU A 26 4.27 -15.29 -21.23
C LEU A 26 2.88 -14.63 -21.28
N GLY A 27 2.47 -14.13 -22.45
CA GLY A 27 1.13 -13.59 -22.68
C GLY A 27 0.02 -14.63 -22.46
N LEU A 28 0.22 -15.87 -22.90
CA LEU A 28 -0.73 -16.96 -22.69
C LEU A 28 -0.77 -17.43 -21.24
N TYR A 29 0.37 -17.41 -20.54
CA TYR A 29 0.41 -17.72 -19.10
C TYR A 29 -0.42 -16.73 -18.29
N PHE A 30 -0.32 -15.43 -18.58
CA PHE A 30 -1.14 -14.41 -17.90
C PHE A 30 -2.62 -14.49 -18.29
N LEU A 31 -2.95 -14.82 -19.53
CA LEU A 31 -4.35 -15.03 -19.97
C LEU A 31 -4.99 -16.26 -19.29
N GLU A 32 -4.21 -17.32 -19.10
CA GLU A 32 -4.67 -18.56 -18.46
C GLU A 32 -4.85 -18.36 -16.95
N LEU A 33 -3.96 -17.61 -16.30
CA LEU A 33 -4.16 -17.16 -14.92
C LEU A 33 -5.41 -16.29 -14.75
N ALA A 34 -5.68 -15.38 -15.69
CA ALA A 34 -6.89 -14.55 -15.67
C ALA A 34 -8.18 -15.37 -15.87
N ARG A 35 -8.14 -16.41 -16.72
CA ARG A 35 -9.25 -17.36 -16.90
C ARG A 35 -9.45 -18.24 -15.67
N LEU A 36 -8.38 -18.77 -15.07
CA LEU A 36 -8.45 -19.58 -13.84
C LEU A 36 -8.99 -18.77 -12.66
N ARG A 37 -8.70 -17.46 -12.60
CA ARG A 37 -9.27 -16.53 -11.60
C ARG A 37 -10.75 -16.19 -11.87
N SER A 38 -11.21 -16.38 -13.11
CA SER A 38 -12.61 -16.17 -13.51
C SER A 38 -13.45 -17.45 -13.44
N SER A 39 -12.82 -18.64 -13.46
CA SER A 39 -13.50 -19.94 -13.40
C SER A 39 -13.47 -20.60 -12.02
N ALA A 40 -12.68 -20.08 -11.08
CA ALA A 40 -12.83 -20.43 -9.68
C ALA A 40 -14.16 -19.86 -9.21
N ALA A 41 -15.14 -20.72 -8.96
CA ALA A 41 -16.33 -20.36 -8.21
C ALA A 41 -15.89 -19.57 -6.96
N PRO A 42 -16.57 -18.48 -6.60
CA PRO A 42 -16.17 -17.68 -5.45
C PRO A 42 -16.16 -18.63 -4.24
N THR A 43 -14.98 -18.95 -3.71
CA THR A 43 -14.89 -19.20 -2.29
C THR A 43 -15.36 -17.90 -1.66
N GLU A 44 -16.56 -17.93 -1.09
CA GLU A 44 -17.17 -16.86 -0.31
C GLU A 44 -16.17 -16.44 0.78
N MET A 45 -15.24 -15.55 0.44
CA MET A 45 -14.80 -14.56 1.39
C MET A 45 -15.99 -13.62 1.45
N GLU A 46 -16.80 -13.75 2.50
CA GLU A 46 -17.79 -12.75 2.85
C GLU A 46 -17.05 -11.40 2.87
N GLU A 47 -17.23 -10.59 1.82
CA GLU A 47 -16.84 -9.19 1.87
C GLU A 47 -17.78 -8.59 2.91
N ASP A 48 -17.32 -8.53 4.17
CA ASP A 48 -18.01 -7.81 5.23
C ASP A 48 -18.21 -6.36 4.74
N GLU A 49 -19.41 -6.08 4.22
CA GLU A 49 -19.86 -4.75 3.84
C GLU A 49 -19.90 -3.91 5.13
N GLU A 50 -19.02 -2.92 5.22
CA GLU A 50 -18.99 -2.01 6.36
C GLU A 50 -20.20 -1.08 6.27
N GLU A 51 -21.27 -1.41 7.01
CA GLU A 51 -22.49 -0.61 7.01
C GLU A 51 -22.25 0.81 7.50
N ALA A 52 -22.60 1.80 6.67
CA ALA A 52 -22.51 3.20 7.03
C ALA A 52 -23.51 3.60 8.14
N PRO A 53 -23.19 4.60 8.97
CA PRO A 53 -24.10 5.14 9.99
C PRO A 53 -25.36 5.72 9.35
N LYS A 54 -26.52 5.41 9.95
CA LYS A 54 -27.84 5.88 9.46
C LYS A 54 -28.70 6.49 10.56
N GLU A 55 -28.32 6.31 11.82
CA GLU A 55 -29.09 6.77 12.97
C GLU A 55 -28.17 7.00 14.18
N LEU A 56 -28.65 7.77 15.15
CA LEU A 56 -28.00 7.96 16.44
C LEU A 56 -28.19 6.74 17.34
N ASN A 57 -27.18 6.43 18.14
CA ASN A 57 -27.23 5.33 19.08
C ASN A 57 -28.11 5.70 20.29
N THR A 58 -29.24 5.02 20.44
CA THR A 58 -30.19 5.25 21.53
C THR A 58 -29.83 4.51 22.82
N ILE A 59 -28.91 3.55 22.77
CA ILE A 59 -28.51 2.70 23.92
C ILE A 59 -27.27 3.29 24.59
N ASN A 60 -26.27 3.68 23.80
CA ASN A 60 -25.00 4.24 24.29
C ASN A 60 -24.98 5.77 24.12
N SER A 61 -25.82 6.45 24.91
CA SER A 61 -25.83 7.91 25.03
C SER A 61 -25.49 8.31 26.47
N SER A 62 -25.19 9.59 26.69
CA SER A 62 -24.81 10.11 28.03
C SER A 62 -25.85 9.87 29.13
N GLY A 63 -27.09 9.50 28.77
CA GLY A 63 -28.17 9.11 29.69
C GLY A 63 -28.66 10.27 30.56
N GLY A 64 -29.92 10.67 30.40
CA GLY A 64 -30.56 11.68 31.27
C GLY A 64 -30.23 13.15 30.96
N PHE A 65 -29.15 13.44 30.21
CA PHE A 65 -28.75 14.80 29.79
C PHE A 65 -29.14 15.14 28.35
N LEU A 66 -29.40 14.13 27.53
CA LEU A 66 -29.99 14.30 26.21
C LEU A 66 -31.03 13.22 25.97
N VAL A 67 -31.98 13.52 25.09
CA VAL A 67 -32.95 12.58 24.56
C VAL A 67 -32.81 12.56 23.05
N VAL A 68 -32.63 11.36 22.50
CA VAL A 68 -32.73 11.12 21.06
C VAL A 68 -34.21 10.98 20.73
N ALA A 69 -34.70 11.74 19.75
CA ALA A 69 -36.08 11.69 19.31
C ALA A 69 -36.42 10.36 18.60
N PRO A 70 -37.70 10.02 18.41
CA PRO A 70 -38.10 8.77 17.75
C PRO A 70 -37.62 8.62 16.30
N ASP A 71 -37.28 9.72 15.64
CA ASP A 71 -36.66 9.72 14.30
C ASP A 71 -35.20 9.23 14.31
N LYS A 72 -34.61 9.07 15.50
CA LYS A 72 -33.21 8.71 15.75
C LYS A 72 -32.19 9.62 15.06
N LEU A 73 -32.62 10.81 14.68
CA LEU A 73 -31.81 11.81 13.97
C LEU A 73 -31.88 13.17 14.66
N SER A 74 -32.79 13.38 15.59
CA SER A 74 -32.87 14.62 16.36
C SER A 74 -32.42 14.39 17.81
N VAL A 75 -31.62 15.31 18.32
CA VAL A 75 -31.16 15.35 19.71
C VAL A 75 -31.76 16.56 20.39
N LYS A 76 -32.32 16.35 21.58
CA LYS A 76 -32.78 17.41 22.48
C LYS A 76 -32.02 17.33 23.79
N TYR A 77 -31.44 18.43 24.23
CA TYR A 77 -30.86 18.53 25.56
C TYR A 77 -31.98 18.62 26.61
N THR A 78 -31.89 17.84 27.69
CA THR A 78 -32.89 17.87 28.76
C THR A 78 -32.54 18.98 29.75
N THR A 79 -33.51 19.62 30.40
CA THR A 79 -33.29 20.75 31.32
C THR A 79 -33.35 20.36 32.80
N VAL A 80 -33.50 19.07 33.12
CA VAL A 80 -33.78 18.60 34.49
C VAL A 80 -32.50 18.18 35.23
N ASN A 81 -32.26 18.77 36.41
CA ASN A 81 -31.23 18.38 37.37
C ASN A 81 -29.77 18.39 36.85
N LEU A 82 -29.42 19.37 36.04
CA LEU A 82 -28.08 19.50 35.47
C LEU A 82 -27.16 20.38 36.33
N HIS A 83 -25.99 19.86 36.64
CA HIS A 83 -24.86 20.67 37.10
C HIS A 83 -24.23 21.38 35.89
N GLY A 84 -23.51 22.48 36.12
CA GLY A 84 -22.86 23.27 35.06
C GLY A 84 -21.77 22.55 34.24
N HIS A 85 -21.62 21.23 34.38
CA HIS A 85 -20.66 20.43 33.63
C HIS A 85 -21.28 19.22 32.92
N ASP A 86 -22.61 19.07 32.96
CA ASP A 86 -23.30 17.89 32.43
C ASP A 86 -23.51 18.01 30.91
N VAL A 87 -22.60 17.41 30.15
CA VAL A 87 -22.66 17.40 28.68
C VAL A 87 -23.53 16.24 28.18
N GLY A 88 -24.50 16.54 27.30
CA GLY A 88 -25.23 15.56 26.54
C GLY A 88 -24.41 15.10 25.33
N VAL A 89 -24.07 13.81 25.24
CA VAL A 89 -23.26 13.25 24.14
C VAL A 89 -23.91 12.01 23.54
N VAL A 90 -23.92 11.94 22.21
CA VAL A 90 -24.40 10.77 21.47
C VAL A 90 -23.52 10.47 20.26
N GLN A 91 -23.20 9.19 20.08
CA GLN A 91 -22.55 8.65 18.88
C GLN A 91 -23.59 8.16 17.87
N ALA A 92 -23.19 8.04 16.61
CA ALA A 92 -23.94 7.26 15.64
C ALA A 92 -23.96 5.76 16.01
N ASN A 93 -24.90 5.01 15.43
CA ASN A 93 -25.07 3.58 15.70
C ASN A 93 -23.95 2.70 15.13
N LYS A 94 -23.20 3.20 14.16
CA LYS A 94 -22.10 2.53 13.46
C LYS A 94 -20.91 3.47 13.34
N PRO A 95 -19.69 2.95 13.13
CA PRO A 95 -18.53 3.78 12.83
C PRO A 95 -18.60 4.34 11.41
N ALA A 96 -17.86 5.42 11.16
CA ALA A 96 -17.60 5.93 9.83
C ALA A 96 -16.84 4.87 9.00
N PRO A 97 -17.33 4.49 7.80
CA PRO A 97 -16.70 3.45 7.00
C PRO A 97 -15.29 3.84 6.57
N VAL A 98 -14.34 2.91 6.71
CA VAL A 98 -12.93 3.14 6.33
C VAL A 98 -12.62 2.67 4.93
N LYS A 99 -13.44 1.77 4.36
CA LYS A 99 -13.33 1.31 2.96
C LYS A 99 -13.91 2.33 1.96
N CYS A 100 -13.69 3.62 2.19
CA CYS A 100 -14.11 4.71 1.29
C CYS A 100 -13.05 5.83 1.24
N LEU A 101 -13.07 6.67 0.21
CA LEU A 101 -12.14 7.81 0.12
C LEU A 101 -12.51 8.93 1.09
N LEU A 102 -13.81 9.09 1.35
CA LEU A 102 -14.37 10.22 2.07
C LEU A 102 -15.63 9.80 2.81
N TYR A 103 -15.69 10.11 4.10
CA TYR A 103 -16.92 10.04 4.90
C TYR A 103 -17.34 11.43 5.35
N TYR A 104 -18.64 11.72 5.38
CA TYR A 104 -19.18 13.03 5.73
C TYR A 104 -20.60 12.94 6.30
N PHE A 105 -20.90 13.80 7.28
CA PHE A 105 -22.25 13.98 7.82
C PHE A 105 -22.47 15.45 8.22
N GLU A 106 -23.73 15.87 8.30
CA GLU A 106 -24.12 17.22 8.70
C GLU A 106 -25.03 17.22 9.92
N ILE A 107 -24.96 18.31 10.69
CA ILE A 107 -25.97 18.71 11.65
C ILE A 107 -26.62 20.01 11.21
N TYR A 108 -27.90 20.15 11.53
CA TYR A 108 -28.64 21.39 11.44
C TYR A 108 -29.06 21.81 12.85
N VAL A 109 -28.61 23.01 13.26
CA VAL A 109 -28.93 23.55 14.59
C VAL A 109 -30.31 24.20 14.52
N LYS A 110 -31.34 23.51 15.02
CA LYS A 110 -32.70 24.08 15.05
C LYS A 110 -32.85 25.13 16.14
N ASP A 111 -32.19 24.90 17.26
CA ASP A 111 -32.14 25.81 18.40
C ASP A 111 -30.83 25.54 19.16
N ALA A 112 -29.99 26.57 19.28
CA ALA A 112 -28.70 26.52 19.94
C ALA A 112 -28.79 26.65 21.48
N GLY A 113 -29.98 26.97 22.01
CA GLY A 113 -30.13 27.39 23.38
C GLY A 113 -29.41 28.71 23.68
N ALA A 114 -29.22 29.01 24.95
CA ALA A 114 -28.67 30.27 25.44
C ALA A 114 -27.18 30.45 25.14
N LYS A 115 -26.40 29.36 25.17
CA LYS A 115 -24.92 29.41 25.02
C LYS A 115 -24.41 28.82 23.70
N GLY A 116 -25.22 28.06 22.97
CA GLY A 116 -24.78 27.45 21.71
C GLY A 116 -23.62 26.45 21.85
N GLN A 117 -23.46 25.81 23.02
CA GLN A 117 -22.38 24.84 23.25
C GLN A 117 -22.74 23.51 22.59
N ILE A 118 -22.54 23.49 21.28
CA ILE A 118 -22.76 22.35 20.41
C ILE A 118 -21.41 21.98 19.83
N ALA A 119 -21.10 20.69 19.80
CA ALA A 119 -19.90 20.19 19.17
C ALA A 119 -20.25 19.06 18.20
N ILE A 120 -19.60 19.09 17.04
CA ILE A 120 -19.63 18.04 16.02
C ILE A 120 -18.23 17.46 15.86
N GLY A 121 -18.12 16.15 15.70
CA GLY A 121 -16.83 15.55 15.42
C GLY A 121 -16.85 14.03 15.39
N PHE A 122 -15.69 13.46 15.72
CA PHE A 122 -15.45 12.03 15.68
C PHE A 122 -14.81 11.56 16.99
N THR A 123 -15.31 10.46 17.53
CA THR A 123 -14.78 9.85 18.75
C THR A 123 -14.61 8.34 18.57
N ASN A 124 -13.77 7.70 19.39
CA ASN A 124 -13.62 6.25 19.37
C ASN A 124 -14.77 5.51 20.08
N GLU A 125 -14.85 4.19 19.93
CA GLU A 125 -15.88 3.34 20.53
C GLU A 125 -15.98 3.46 22.06
N GLY A 126 -14.83 3.58 22.75
CA GLY A 126 -14.75 3.70 24.20
C GLY A 126 -14.83 5.13 24.73
N PHE A 127 -15.34 6.08 23.95
CA PHE A 127 -15.35 7.49 24.33
C PHE A 127 -16.20 7.75 25.59
N LYS A 128 -15.71 8.62 26.47
CA LYS A 128 -16.41 8.98 27.70
C LYS A 128 -17.62 9.85 27.39
N MET A 129 -18.82 9.29 27.52
CA MET A 129 -20.12 9.91 27.22
C MET A 129 -20.57 11.03 28.19
N ARG A 130 -19.64 11.89 28.63
CA ARG A 130 -19.90 13.13 29.42
C ARG A 130 -18.91 14.24 29.05
N ARG A 131 -18.31 14.13 27.86
CA ARG A 131 -17.23 15.00 27.37
C ARG A 131 -17.55 15.37 25.93
N GLN A 132 -17.21 16.59 25.51
CA GLN A 132 -17.40 16.98 24.13
C GLN A 132 -16.34 16.33 23.23
N PRO A 133 -16.64 16.01 21.96
CA PRO A 133 -15.64 15.57 20.99
C PRO A 133 -14.43 16.51 20.98
N GLY A 134 -13.23 15.94 21.02
CA GLY A 134 -11.97 16.67 21.11
C GLY A 134 -11.48 16.96 22.53
N TRP A 135 -12.25 16.67 23.58
CA TRP A 135 -11.77 16.85 24.96
C TRP A 135 -11.04 15.65 25.55
N GLU A 136 -11.09 14.50 24.89
CA GLU A 136 -10.38 13.27 25.28
C GLU A 136 -9.50 12.78 24.14
N VAL A 137 -8.43 12.07 24.44
CA VAL A 137 -7.57 11.44 23.43
C VAL A 137 -8.39 10.57 22.46
N ASN A 138 -7.91 10.42 21.23
CA ASN A 138 -8.64 9.72 20.16
C ASN A 138 -10.02 10.33 19.83
N SER A 139 -10.14 11.65 19.99
CA SER A 139 -11.30 12.39 19.51
C SER A 139 -10.93 13.73 18.91
N CYS A 140 -11.74 14.17 17.94
CA CYS A 140 -11.63 15.46 17.27
C CYS A 140 -13.01 16.11 17.28
N GLY A 141 -13.09 17.41 17.53
CA GLY A 141 -14.37 18.13 17.52
C GLY A 141 -14.24 19.61 17.24
N TYR A 142 -15.22 20.15 16.52
CA TYR A 142 -15.38 21.57 16.22
C TYR A 142 -16.55 22.12 17.03
N HIS A 143 -16.29 23.14 17.85
CA HIS A 143 -17.21 23.65 18.88
C HIS A 143 -17.85 24.95 18.40
N GLY A 144 -19.16 25.08 18.64
CA GLY A 144 -19.99 26.15 18.09
C GLY A 144 -19.95 27.45 18.88
N ASP A 145 -19.69 27.39 20.18
CA ASP A 145 -19.66 28.54 21.08
C ASP A 145 -18.39 29.38 20.94
N ASP A 146 -17.26 28.75 20.64
CA ASP A 146 -15.95 29.41 20.52
C ASP A 146 -15.32 29.33 19.12
N GLY A 147 -15.84 28.47 18.23
CA GLY A 147 -15.29 28.26 16.89
C GLY A 147 -13.95 27.50 16.89
N LEU A 148 -13.57 26.90 18.02
CA LEU A 148 -12.29 26.23 18.18
C LEU A 148 -12.36 24.75 17.78
N LEU A 149 -11.20 24.22 17.43
CA LEU A 149 -10.99 22.80 17.15
C LEU A 149 -10.28 22.15 18.34
N TYR A 150 -10.83 21.05 18.82
CA TYR A 150 -10.30 20.29 19.94
C TYR A 150 -9.84 18.90 19.47
N ARG A 151 -8.66 18.46 19.92
CA ARG A 151 -7.98 17.24 19.44
C ARG A 151 -7.42 16.34 20.55
N GLY A 152 -8.12 16.30 21.67
CA GLY A 152 -7.91 15.35 22.76
C GLY A 152 -7.09 15.83 23.96
N GLN A 153 -6.69 17.11 23.95
CA GLN A 153 -5.94 17.72 25.06
C GLN A 153 -6.78 18.73 25.87
N GLY A 154 -8.08 18.87 25.57
CA GLY A 154 -8.98 19.82 26.25
C GLY A 154 -8.68 21.30 26.01
N LYS A 155 -7.61 21.62 25.28
CA LYS A 155 -7.26 22.95 24.79
C LYS A 155 -7.66 23.06 23.32
N GLY A 156 -8.45 24.07 22.99
CA GLY A 156 -8.89 24.35 21.63
C GLY A 156 -7.85 25.17 20.85
N ASP A 157 -7.74 24.88 19.56
CA ASP A 157 -6.97 25.65 18.59
C ASP A 157 -7.91 26.55 17.77
N ALA A 158 -7.44 27.74 17.39
CA ALA A 158 -8.18 28.62 16.48
C ALA A 158 -8.41 27.90 15.15
N PHE A 159 -9.67 27.85 14.70
CA PHE A 159 -10.04 27.03 13.54
C PHE A 159 -11.08 27.68 12.64
N GLY A 160 -12.26 27.99 13.16
CA GLY A 160 -13.38 28.44 12.36
C GLY A 160 -14.23 29.51 13.04
N PRO A 161 -15.28 30.00 12.34
CA PRO A 161 -16.27 30.87 12.96
C PRO A 161 -17.07 30.10 14.03
N THR A 162 -17.77 30.80 14.91
CA THR A 162 -18.82 30.18 15.75
C THR A 162 -20.01 29.74 14.89
N TYR A 163 -20.90 28.92 15.43
CA TYR A 163 -22.15 28.54 14.75
C TYR A 163 -23.31 28.40 15.74
N THR A 164 -24.52 28.68 15.26
CA THR A 164 -25.72 28.80 16.10
C THR A 164 -27.00 28.39 15.35
N THR A 165 -28.16 28.68 15.92
CA THR A 165 -29.48 28.43 15.35
C THR A 165 -29.56 28.85 13.88
N GLY A 166 -29.99 27.92 13.02
CA GLY A 166 -30.12 28.10 11.59
C GLY A 166 -28.89 27.70 10.77
N ASP A 167 -27.75 27.43 11.41
CA ASP A 167 -26.56 26.97 10.71
C ASP A 167 -26.61 25.45 10.43
N THR A 168 -26.11 25.06 9.25
CA THR A 168 -25.76 23.68 8.91
C THR A 168 -24.25 23.50 9.03
N VAL A 169 -23.81 22.57 9.87
CA VAL A 169 -22.38 22.31 10.11
C VAL A 169 -22.09 20.86 9.78
N GLY A 170 -20.99 20.62 9.07
CA GLY A 170 -20.60 19.27 8.66
C GLY A 170 -19.24 18.88 9.20
N GLY A 171 -19.06 17.57 9.37
CA GLY A 171 -17.80 16.95 9.76
C GLY A 171 -17.50 15.78 8.83
N GLY A 172 -16.27 15.69 8.36
CA GLY A 172 -15.86 14.61 7.48
C GLY A 172 -14.44 14.11 7.73
N ILE A 173 -14.18 12.93 7.19
CA ILE A 173 -12.88 12.26 7.18
C ILE A 173 -12.49 12.04 5.73
N ASN A 174 -11.37 12.63 5.33
CA ASN A 174 -10.70 12.33 4.08
C ASN A 174 -9.67 11.23 4.34
N TYR A 175 -9.97 10.01 3.94
CA TYR A 175 -9.07 8.87 4.13
C TYR A 175 -7.91 8.86 3.11
N ALA A 176 -8.05 9.56 1.98
CA ALA A 176 -6.96 9.70 1.02
C ALA A 176 -5.84 10.60 1.56
N SER A 177 -6.19 11.75 2.16
CA SER A 177 -5.23 12.66 2.78
C SER A 177 -4.98 12.41 4.28
N GLN A 178 -5.75 11.53 4.91
CA GLN A 178 -5.76 11.30 6.35
C GLN A 178 -6.06 12.58 7.15
N GLU A 179 -7.10 13.31 6.75
CA GLU A 179 -7.49 14.58 7.36
C GLU A 179 -8.93 14.55 7.87
N PHE A 180 -9.21 15.25 8.97
CA PHE A 180 -10.56 15.71 9.26
C PHE A 180 -10.81 17.04 8.57
N PHE A 181 -12.05 17.28 8.19
CA PHE A 181 -12.47 18.57 7.68
C PHE A 181 -13.86 18.93 8.20
N PHE A 182 -14.12 20.22 8.29
CA PHE A 182 -15.39 20.73 8.75
C PHE A 182 -15.92 21.79 7.80
N THR A 183 -17.24 21.93 7.77
CA THR A 183 -17.92 22.85 6.86
C THR A 183 -19.00 23.61 7.61
N LYS A 184 -19.31 24.83 7.17
CA LYS A 184 -20.42 25.62 7.67
C LYS A 184 -21.21 26.17 6.49
N ASN A 185 -22.51 25.96 6.47
CA ASN A 185 -23.46 26.43 5.45
C ASN A 185 -22.99 26.13 4.02
N GLY A 186 -22.48 24.91 3.82
CA GLY A 186 -21.99 24.44 2.51
C GLY A 186 -20.61 24.96 2.10
N VAL A 187 -19.88 25.64 2.98
CA VAL A 187 -18.52 26.15 2.73
C VAL A 187 -17.51 25.41 3.63
N LEU A 188 -16.36 25.03 3.07
CA LEU A 188 -15.25 24.45 3.83
C LEU A 188 -14.71 25.46 4.85
N VAL A 189 -14.66 25.07 6.12
CA VAL A 189 -14.10 25.88 7.21
C VAL A 189 -12.59 25.66 7.30
N GLY A 190 -12.17 24.40 7.30
CA GLY A 190 -10.76 24.04 7.37
C GLY A 190 -10.54 22.52 7.39
N THR A 191 -9.28 22.13 7.23
CA THR A 191 -8.81 20.75 7.33
C THR A 191 -7.77 20.63 8.43
N VAL A 192 -7.64 19.44 9.00
CA VAL A 192 -6.63 19.12 10.01
C VAL A 192 -6.16 17.68 9.84
N CYS A 193 -4.85 17.48 9.84
CA CYS A 193 -4.28 16.14 9.76
C CYS A 193 -4.78 15.29 10.93
N LYS A 194 -5.24 14.08 10.62
CA LYS A 194 -5.52 13.07 11.63
C LYS A 194 -4.20 12.69 12.27
N GLU A 195 -4.10 12.89 13.58
CA GLU A 195 -2.91 12.49 14.33
C GLU A 195 -2.71 10.99 14.21
N LYS A 196 -1.45 10.55 13.99
CA LYS A 196 -1.09 9.13 13.84
C LYS A 196 -1.54 8.27 15.02
N GLU A 197 -1.79 8.89 16.17
CA GLU A 197 -2.21 8.22 17.39
C GLU A 197 -3.72 7.91 17.43
N MET A 198 -4.54 8.55 16.58
CA MET A 198 -5.97 8.24 16.47
C MET A 198 -6.22 6.87 15.84
N LYS A 199 -6.19 5.85 16.69
CA LYS A 199 -6.36 4.44 16.33
C LYS A 199 -7.80 3.97 16.50
N GLY A 200 -8.19 3.01 15.68
CA GLY A 200 -9.48 2.33 15.77
C GLY A 200 -10.60 2.99 14.98
N ARG A 201 -11.80 2.43 15.15
CA ARG A 201 -13.03 2.85 14.47
C ARG A 201 -13.51 4.17 15.07
N LEU A 202 -13.83 5.13 14.21
CA LEU A 202 -14.31 6.45 14.61
C LEU A 202 -15.80 6.54 14.36
N PHE A 203 -16.53 7.03 15.35
CA PHE A 203 -17.96 7.24 15.30
C PHE A 203 -18.23 8.73 15.09
N PRO A 204 -19.14 9.09 14.18
CA PRO A 204 -19.71 10.43 14.16
C PRO A 204 -20.36 10.73 15.51
N THR A 205 -20.04 11.87 16.10
CA THR A 205 -20.44 12.20 17.46
C THR A 205 -20.89 13.64 17.54
N ILE A 206 -21.96 13.86 18.30
CA ILE A 206 -22.50 15.17 18.60
C ILE A 206 -22.58 15.32 20.10
N ALA A 207 -22.18 16.49 20.59
CA ALA A 207 -22.40 16.88 21.97
C ALA A 207 -23.15 18.20 22.04
N VAL A 208 -23.96 18.33 23.08
CA VAL A 208 -24.81 19.47 23.36
C VAL A 208 -24.75 19.78 24.84
N HIS A 209 -24.66 21.06 25.19
CA HIS A 209 -24.73 21.54 26.56
C HIS A 209 -25.44 22.89 26.58
N SER A 210 -26.40 23.04 27.48
CA SER A 210 -26.97 24.35 27.80
C SER A 210 -27.09 24.50 29.31
N GLN A 211 -26.94 25.73 29.81
CA GLN A 211 -27.10 26.04 31.23
C GLN A 211 -28.22 27.06 31.39
N ASN A 212 -29.03 26.88 32.44
CA ASN A 212 -30.03 27.85 32.90
C ASN A 212 -31.13 28.20 31.88
N GLU A 213 -31.85 27.20 31.37
CA GLU A 213 -33.01 27.42 30.50
C GLU A 213 -34.32 27.07 31.21
N GLU A 214 -35.16 28.08 31.44
CA GLU A 214 -36.56 27.89 31.87
C GLU A 214 -37.48 27.61 30.67
N TYR A 215 -37.11 28.05 29.44
CA TYR A 215 -37.98 27.99 28.25
C TYR A 215 -37.30 27.72 26.90
N ALA A 216 -35.97 27.67 26.82
CA ALA A 216 -35.26 27.32 25.59
C ALA A 216 -34.98 25.81 25.53
N PHE A 217 -34.90 25.26 24.32
CA PHE A 217 -34.64 23.84 24.11
C PHE A 217 -33.53 23.70 23.08
N LEU A 218 -32.32 23.37 23.50
CA LEU A 218 -31.26 23.03 22.54
C LEU A 218 -31.67 21.80 21.73
N LEU A 219 -31.82 21.97 20.41
CA LEU A 219 -32.29 20.96 19.49
C LEU A 219 -31.46 20.94 18.19
N VAL A 220 -30.90 19.77 17.89
CA VAL A 220 -30.04 19.53 16.72
C VAL A 220 -30.61 18.37 15.91
N HIS A 221 -30.57 18.46 14.58
CA HIS A 221 -30.95 17.39 13.66
C HIS A 221 -29.75 16.93 12.83
N VAL A 222 -29.61 15.63 12.63
CA VAL A 222 -28.46 14.99 11.99
C VAL A 222 -28.87 14.47 10.62
N ASN A 223 -27.98 14.64 9.66
CA ASN A 223 -28.07 14.07 8.33
C ASN A 223 -26.82 13.21 8.07
N PHE A 224 -27.00 11.89 8.00
CA PHE A 224 -25.95 10.95 7.61
C PHE A 224 -25.91 10.68 6.09
N GLY A 225 -26.69 11.44 5.30
CA GLY A 225 -26.79 11.30 3.85
C GLY A 225 -28.18 10.88 3.36
N GLN A 226 -29.17 10.76 4.25
CA GLN A 226 -30.56 10.51 3.86
C GLN A 226 -31.16 11.70 3.10
N LYS A 227 -30.64 12.90 3.33
CA LYS A 227 -30.98 14.13 2.59
C LYS A 227 -29.75 14.66 1.88
N LYS A 228 -29.96 15.41 0.80
CA LYS A 228 -28.88 16.13 0.11
C LYS A 228 -28.14 17.04 1.11
N PHE A 229 -26.82 16.94 1.14
CA PHE A 229 -25.98 17.81 1.95
C PHE A 229 -25.98 19.25 1.44
N ALA A 230 -25.77 20.21 2.35
CA ALA A 230 -25.51 21.59 2.00
C ALA A 230 -24.13 21.76 1.36
N PHE A 231 -23.13 20.99 1.81
CA PHE A 231 -21.81 20.95 1.19
C PHE A 231 -21.79 20.10 -0.09
N ASP A 232 -21.20 20.64 -1.16
CA ASP A 232 -21.05 19.92 -2.42
C ASP A 232 -19.80 19.01 -2.39
N LEU A 233 -20.01 17.75 -1.98
CA LEU A 233 -18.98 16.72 -1.97
C LEU A 233 -18.43 16.39 -3.37
N LYS A 234 -19.21 16.61 -4.44
CA LYS A 234 -18.79 16.24 -5.81
C LYS A 234 -17.68 17.14 -6.32
N ALA A 235 -17.74 18.43 -6.04
CA ALA A 235 -16.68 19.36 -6.39
C ALA A 235 -15.34 18.93 -5.77
N SER A 236 -15.35 18.50 -4.51
CA SER A 236 -14.16 17.99 -3.81
C SER A 236 -13.64 16.68 -4.42
N TRP A 237 -14.54 15.77 -4.81
CA TRP A 237 -14.20 14.52 -5.48
C TRP A 237 -13.44 14.75 -6.79
N PHE A 238 -13.93 15.66 -7.64
CA PHE A 238 -13.27 15.96 -8.91
C PHE A 238 -11.87 16.53 -8.72
N VAL A 239 -11.67 17.39 -7.71
CA VAL A 239 -10.35 17.95 -7.40
C VAL A 239 -9.38 16.84 -6.94
N CYS A 240 -9.80 15.96 -6.02
CA CYS A 240 -8.95 14.85 -5.57
C CYS A 240 -8.63 13.86 -6.69
N TYR A 241 -9.61 13.46 -7.49
CA TYR A 241 -9.38 12.57 -8.63
C TYR A 241 -8.48 13.21 -9.68
N PHE A 242 -8.65 14.49 -9.95
CA PHE A 242 -7.81 15.21 -10.90
C PHE A 242 -6.37 15.31 -10.42
N ILE A 243 -6.15 15.59 -9.13
CA ILE A 243 -4.82 15.60 -8.53
C ILE A 243 -4.19 14.21 -8.57
N LEU A 244 -4.91 13.16 -8.16
CA LEU A 244 -4.42 11.77 -8.23
C LEU A 244 -4.11 11.34 -9.67
N PHE A 245 -4.93 11.76 -10.63
CA PHE A 245 -4.72 11.51 -12.05
C PHE A 245 -3.46 12.22 -12.57
N ILE A 246 -3.22 13.48 -12.18
CA ILE A 246 -1.98 14.19 -12.52
C ILE A 246 -0.77 13.47 -11.93
N PHE A 247 -0.80 13.07 -10.66
CA PHE A 247 0.30 12.33 -10.04
C PHE A 247 0.53 10.98 -10.75
N TYR A 248 -0.54 10.26 -11.09
CA TYR A 248 -0.44 9.02 -11.84
C TYR A 248 0.20 9.23 -13.22
N LEU A 249 -0.24 10.25 -13.97
CA LEU A 249 0.37 10.61 -15.26
C LEU A 249 1.84 11.00 -15.10
N GLN A 250 2.19 11.72 -14.05
CA GLN A 250 3.55 12.18 -13.82
C GLN A 250 4.50 11.01 -13.49
N ILE A 251 4.04 10.04 -12.70
CA ILE A 251 4.78 8.79 -12.45
C ILE A 251 4.94 8.01 -13.76
N TYR A 252 3.86 7.80 -14.50
CA TYR A 252 3.90 7.06 -15.77
C TYR A 252 4.83 7.72 -16.80
N MET A 253 4.80 9.05 -16.90
CA MET A 253 5.66 9.80 -17.82
C MET A 253 7.12 9.78 -17.36
N PHE A 254 7.39 9.79 -16.05
CA PHE A 254 8.75 9.64 -15.51
C PHE A 254 9.32 8.26 -15.80
N ASP A 255 8.54 7.19 -15.61
CA ASP A 255 8.96 5.82 -15.94
C ASP A 255 9.23 5.66 -17.44
N ALA A 256 8.38 6.22 -18.30
CA ALA A 256 8.58 6.21 -19.75
C ALA A 256 9.86 6.97 -20.17
N LEU A 257 10.10 8.16 -19.62
CA LEU A 257 11.32 8.95 -19.86
C LEU A 257 12.57 8.21 -19.37
N HIS A 258 12.49 7.56 -18.21
CA HIS A 258 13.59 6.78 -17.67
C HIS A 258 13.95 5.60 -18.58
N GLN A 259 12.95 4.90 -19.09
CA GLN A 259 13.14 3.77 -20.01
C GLN A 259 13.75 4.21 -21.36
N GLU A 260 13.33 5.35 -21.90
CA GLU A 260 13.92 5.91 -23.13
C GLU A 260 15.38 6.36 -22.91
N TYR A 261 15.68 6.98 -21.78
CA TYR A 261 17.04 7.34 -21.39
C TYR A 261 17.96 6.11 -21.29
N GLU A 262 17.50 5.04 -20.62
CA GLU A 262 18.25 3.79 -20.54
C GLU A 262 18.48 3.16 -21.93
N ALA A 263 17.49 3.20 -22.81
CA ALA A 263 17.61 2.67 -24.17
C ALA A 263 18.66 3.44 -24.99
N GLN A 264 18.69 4.78 -24.88
CA GLN A 264 19.71 5.61 -25.52
C GLN A 264 21.12 5.30 -25.00
N GLU A 265 21.28 5.13 -23.69
CA GLU A 265 22.58 4.78 -23.10
C GLU A 265 23.05 3.39 -23.56
N ARG A 266 22.14 2.41 -23.68
CA ARG A 266 22.46 1.09 -24.24
C ARG A 266 22.91 1.19 -25.70
N LEU A 267 22.23 2.02 -26.50
CA LEU A 267 22.60 2.24 -27.90
C LEU A 267 23.98 2.91 -28.03
N LYS A 268 24.29 3.90 -27.20
CA LYS A 268 25.62 4.53 -27.16
C LYS A 268 26.72 3.53 -26.80
N ARG A 269 26.47 2.67 -25.80
CA ARG A 269 27.39 1.58 -25.44
C ARG A 269 27.59 0.62 -26.61
N GLN A 270 26.51 0.23 -27.28
CA GLN A 270 26.55 -0.65 -28.44
C GLN A 270 27.37 -0.04 -29.59
N MET A 271 27.12 1.22 -29.94
CA MET A 271 27.90 1.94 -30.96
C MET A 271 29.38 2.07 -30.59
N THR A 272 29.69 2.16 -29.30
CA THR A 272 31.08 2.21 -28.82
C THR A 272 31.74 0.85 -28.99
N ILE A 273 31.04 -0.24 -28.65
CA ILE A 273 31.52 -1.62 -28.83
C ILE A 273 31.76 -1.93 -30.31
N GLU A 274 30.84 -1.54 -31.20
CA GLU A 274 30.96 -1.77 -32.65
C GLU A 274 32.12 -0.98 -33.28
N LYS A 275 32.52 0.14 -32.68
CA LYS A 275 33.70 0.92 -33.10
C LYS A 275 35.02 0.33 -32.62
N ILE A 276 35.00 -0.69 -31.76
CA ILE A 276 36.23 -1.37 -31.33
C ILE A 276 36.75 -2.20 -32.52
N SER A 277 37.73 -1.65 -33.24
CA SER A 277 38.50 -2.41 -34.23
C SER A 277 39.41 -3.39 -33.50
N LEU A 278 39.15 -4.69 -33.64
CA LEU A 278 40.02 -5.72 -33.07
C LEU A 278 41.29 -5.86 -33.92
N PRO A 279 42.49 -5.79 -33.31
CA PRO A 279 43.73 -6.17 -33.96
C PRO A 279 43.65 -7.56 -34.63
N PRO A 280 44.25 -7.75 -35.83
CA PRO A 280 44.16 -9.00 -36.59
C PRO A 280 44.66 -10.25 -35.85
N ASN A 281 45.46 -10.08 -34.79
CA ASN A 281 46.10 -11.13 -34.02
C ASN A 281 45.32 -11.56 -32.76
N ILE A 282 44.19 -10.92 -32.42
CA ILE A 282 43.36 -11.30 -31.25
C ILE A 282 42.69 -12.66 -31.46
N SER A 283 42.27 -12.97 -32.70
CA SER A 283 41.66 -14.26 -33.05
C SER A 283 42.60 -15.42 -32.73
N TYR A 284 43.89 -15.27 -33.01
CA TYR A 284 44.92 -16.23 -32.66
C TYR A 284 45.02 -16.44 -31.15
N GLY A 285 45.07 -15.35 -30.36
CA GLY A 285 45.12 -15.41 -28.90
C GLY A 285 43.87 -16.09 -28.28
N LEU A 286 42.68 -15.78 -28.78
CA LEU A 286 41.41 -16.37 -28.32
C LEU A 286 41.34 -17.88 -28.60
N VAL A 287 41.63 -18.29 -29.84
CA VAL A 287 41.61 -19.72 -30.23
C VAL A 287 42.66 -20.49 -29.44
N ARG A 288 43.87 -19.93 -29.29
CA ARG A 288 44.94 -20.54 -28.50
C ARG A 288 44.55 -20.70 -27.03
N SER A 289 43.99 -19.66 -26.41
CA SER A 289 43.51 -19.68 -25.02
C SER A 289 42.39 -20.70 -24.81
N TYR A 290 41.45 -20.81 -25.75
CA TYR A 290 40.40 -21.83 -25.73
C TYR A 290 40.97 -23.26 -25.78
N LEU A 291 41.87 -23.52 -26.75
CA LEU A 291 42.50 -24.83 -26.90
C LEU A 291 43.33 -25.22 -25.67
N LEU A 292 44.05 -24.26 -25.10
CA LEU A 292 44.76 -24.40 -23.82
C LEU A 292 43.79 -24.68 -22.66
N HIS A 293 42.75 -23.86 -22.50
CA HIS A 293 41.80 -23.98 -21.39
C HIS A 293 41.12 -25.35 -21.37
N TYR A 294 40.66 -25.82 -22.52
CA TYR A 294 40.01 -27.12 -22.60
C TYR A 294 41.01 -28.29 -22.65
N GLY A 295 42.30 -28.04 -22.94
CA GLY A 295 43.38 -29.03 -22.90
C GLY A 295 43.57 -29.80 -24.22
N TYR A 296 43.20 -29.19 -25.35
CA TYR A 296 43.28 -29.79 -26.70
C TYR A 296 44.73 -29.73 -27.21
N GLU A 297 45.62 -30.42 -26.51
CA GLU A 297 47.07 -30.33 -26.72
C GLU A 297 47.50 -30.57 -28.16
N ASP A 298 47.03 -31.67 -28.78
CA ASP A 298 47.48 -32.05 -30.12
C ASP A 298 46.98 -31.04 -31.18
N THR A 299 45.75 -30.53 -30.99
CA THR A 299 45.16 -29.49 -31.84
C THR A 299 45.84 -28.14 -31.65
N LEU A 300 46.17 -27.78 -30.41
CA LEU A 300 46.91 -26.57 -30.07
C LEU A 300 48.30 -26.58 -30.71
N SER A 301 49.02 -27.70 -30.62
CA SER A 301 50.35 -27.87 -31.23
C SER A 301 50.28 -27.72 -32.75
N SER A 302 49.27 -28.36 -33.37
CA SER A 302 49.03 -28.23 -34.81
C SER A 302 48.64 -26.81 -35.23
N PHE A 303 47.84 -26.13 -34.40
CA PHE A 303 47.41 -24.75 -34.61
C PHE A 303 48.57 -23.75 -34.50
N ASP A 304 49.40 -23.86 -33.46
CA ASP A 304 50.61 -23.05 -33.26
C ASP A 304 51.67 -23.32 -34.36
N LEU A 305 51.72 -24.55 -34.90
CA LEU A 305 52.62 -24.88 -36.02
C LEU A 305 52.15 -24.25 -37.34
N ALA A 306 50.85 -24.31 -37.62
CA ALA A 306 50.25 -23.76 -38.83
C ALA A 306 50.25 -22.21 -38.84
N SER A 307 50.20 -21.57 -37.66
CA SER A 307 50.19 -20.11 -37.54
C SER A 307 51.59 -19.48 -37.72
N LYS A 308 52.66 -20.20 -37.34
CA LYS A 308 54.07 -19.77 -37.47
C LYS A 308 54.51 -19.42 -38.90
N SER A 309 53.80 -19.90 -39.92
CA SER A 309 54.10 -19.62 -41.34
C SER A 309 53.42 -18.36 -41.89
N THR A 310 52.44 -17.79 -41.18
CA THR A 310 51.52 -16.78 -41.75
C THR A 310 51.41 -15.49 -40.93
N ILE A 311 51.91 -15.45 -39.68
CA ILE A 311 51.74 -14.31 -38.76
C ILE A 311 53.10 -13.98 -38.09
N PRO A 312 53.54 -12.71 -38.02
CA PRO A 312 54.79 -12.35 -37.31
C PRO A 312 54.74 -12.70 -35.82
N PRO A 313 55.89 -12.96 -35.17
CA PRO A 313 55.94 -13.45 -33.79
C PRO A 313 55.37 -12.43 -32.81
N VAL A 314 54.42 -12.86 -31.99
CA VAL A 314 53.75 -12.03 -30.99
C VAL A 314 54.44 -12.17 -29.63
N TYR A 315 54.91 -11.05 -29.07
CA TYR A 315 55.12 -10.91 -27.63
C TYR A 315 53.74 -10.71 -27.00
N VAL A 316 53.19 -11.77 -26.40
CA VAL A 316 51.98 -11.63 -25.58
C VAL A 316 52.42 -10.91 -24.31
N ALA A 317 51.97 -9.68 -24.09
CA ALA A 317 52.16 -9.01 -22.82
C ALA A 317 51.58 -9.91 -21.72
N GLN A 318 52.46 -10.32 -20.82
CA GLN A 318 52.22 -11.27 -19.75
C GLN A 318 51.37 -10.58 -18.66
N GLU A 319 50.07 -10.40 -18.91
CA GLU A 319 49.17 -9.77 -17.92
C GLU A 319 48.61 -10.75 -16.89
N ASN A 320 48.93 -12.04 -16.97
CA ASN A 320 48.65 -12.98 -15.88
C ASN A 320 49.92 -13.78 -15.59
N GLY A 321 50.56 -13.51 -14.45
CA GLY A 321 51.80 -14.15 -13.99
C GLY A 321 51.64 -15.61 -13.62
N PHE A 322 51.34 -16.47 -14.60
CA PHE A 322 51.42 -17.91 -14.49
C PHE A 322 52.56 -18.42 -15.39
N ASP A 323 53.52 -19.11 -14.79
CA ASP A 323 54.69 -19.70 -15.45
C ASP A 323 54.28 -20.71 -16.54
N GLU A 324 55.00 -20.75 -17.66
CA GLU A 324 54.74 -21.68 -18.78
C GLU A 324 54.78 -23.16 -18.36
N GLN A 325 55.49 -23.50 -17.28
CA GLN A 325 55.56 -24.85 -16.72
C GLN A 325 54.26 -25.32 -16.05
N ASP A 326 53.50 -24.42 -15.43
CA ASP A 326 52.23 -24.74 -14.77
C ASP A 326 51.11 -25.00 -15.80
N ILE A 327 51.20 -24.31 -16.95
CA ILE A 327 50.24 -24.46 -18.06
C ILE A 327 50.37 -25.85 -18.69
N GLY A 328 51.60 -26.34 -18.91
CA GLY A 328 51.84 -27.67 -19.50
C GLY A 328 51.37 -28.83 -18.61
N TYR A 329 51.57 -28.72 -17.30
CA TYR A 329 51.14 -29.73 -16.34
C TYR A 329 49.60 -29.83 -16.23
N ALA A 330 48.91 -28.69 -16.16
CA ALA A 330 47.46 -28.62 -16.14
C ALA A 330 46.82 -29.10 -17.47
N LEU A 331 47.50 -28.90 -18.60
CA LEU A 331 47.03 -29.30 -19.93
C LEU A 331 46.99 -30.82 -20.10
N ASN A 332 48.07 -31.50 -19.69
CA ASN A 332 48.19 -32.96 -19.80
C ASN A 332 47.14 -33.66 -18.92
N GLN A 333 46.91 -33.15 -17.71
CA GLN A 333 45.84 -33.68 -16.84
C GLN A 333 44.45 -33.54 -17.48
N ARG A 334 44.13 -32.41 -18.13
CA ARG A 334 42.84 -32.20 -18.83
C ARG A 334 42.69 -33.09 -20.08
N LYS A 335 43.78 -33.37 -20.79
CA LYS A 335 43.81 -34.34 -21.89
C LYS A 335 43.47 -35.75 -21.38
N ILE A 336 44.14 -36.18 -20.31
CA ILE A 336 43.90 -37.49 -19.67
C ILE A 336 42.45 -37.59 -19.19
N LEU A 337 41.93 -36.58 -18.49
CA LEU A 337 40.53 -36.53 -18.03
C LEU A 337 39.54 -36.72 -19.17
N ARG A 338 39.77 -36.13 -20.35
CA ARG A 338 38.87 -36.29 -21.50
C ARG A 338 38.98 -37.64 -22.19
N GLN A 339 40.17 -38.22 -22.26
CA GLN A 339 40.32 -39.61 -22.72
C GLN A 339 39.59 -40.58 -21.79
N VAL A 340 39.68 -40.36 -20.47
CA VAL A 340 38.97 -41.17 -19.46
C VAL A 340 37.45 -40.97 -19.56
N CYS A 341 36.95 -39.74 -19.69
CA CYS A 341 35.53 -39.47 -19.88
C CYS A 341 34.99 -40.06 -21.20
N ASN A 342 35.73 -39.94 -22.30
CA ASN A 342 35.35 -40.55 -23.58
C ASN A 342 35.33 -42.09 -23.50
N CYS A 343 36.30 -42.72 -22.82
CA CYS A 343 36.29 -44.16 -22.55
C CYS A 343 35.13 -44.60 -21.65
N LEU A 344 34.74 -43.80 -20.64
CA LEU A 344 33.59 -44.07 -19.78
C LEU A 344 32.26 -43.95 -20.54
N THR A 345 32.10 -43.01 -21.47
CA THR A 345 30.92 -42.94 -22.35
C THR A 345 30.84 -44.12 -23.33
N ILE A 346 31.98 -44.67 -23.77
CA ILE A 346 32.01 -45.87 -24.62
C ILE A 346 31.67 -47.12 -23.80
N HIS A 347 32.17 -47.23 -22.56
CA HIS A 347 31.83 -48.36 -21.67
C HIS A 347 30.37 -48.36 -21.19
N SER A 348 29.72 -47.19 -21.14
CA SER A 348 28.31 -47.03 -20.77
C SER A 348 27.34 -47.21 -21.95
N ALA A 349 27.86 -47.32 -23.18
CA ALA A 349 27.08 -47.55 -24.40
C ALA A 349 27.25 -48.98 -24.96
N VAL A 350 28.07 -49.82 -24.30
CA VAL A 350 28.38 -51.21 -24.68
C VAL A 350 28.01 -52.21 -23.56
N LEU A 351 27.30 -51.76 -22.53
CA LEU A 351 26.53 -52.58 -21.60
C LEU A 351 25.07 -52.13 -21.67
#